data_AF-A0A9E0UG25-F1
#
_entry.id   AF-A0A9E0UG25-F1
#
_cell.length_a   1.000
_cell.length_b   1.000
_cell.length_c   1.000
_cell.angle_alpha   90.00
_cell.angle_beta   90.00
_cell.angle_gamma   90.00
#
_symmetry.space_group_name_H-M   'P 1'
#
loop_
_entity.id
_entity.type
_entity.pdbx_description
1 polymer ?
#
loop_
_entity_poly.entity_id
_entity_poly.type
_entity_poly.pdbx_seq_one_letter_code
_entity_poly.pdbx_strand_id
1 'polypeptide(L)'
;VLVRVAPMLDLIPGWRGYLHGSPDESLADKIHAHTRTGRPLGTDAFVSELEARLARALRPQKRGPKPRSGPGESLDRSPDQGSGWN
;
A
#
# COMPACT_ATOMS: atom_id res chain seq x y z
N VAL A 1 8.57 11.09 -32.80
CA VAL A 1 7.12 11.08 -32.51
C VAL A 1 6.95 10.97 -31.01
N LEU A 2 6.18 11.88 -30.38
CA LEU A 2 6.13 12.03 -28.92
C LEU A 2 5.09 11.10 -28.23
N VAL A 3 3.95 10.78 -28.87
CA VAL A 3 2.98 9.76 -28.41
C VAL A 3 2.18 9.21 -29.61
N ARG A 4 1.79 7.92 -29.59
CA ARG A 4 0.79 7.34 -30.51
C ARG A 4 -0.58 7.37 -29.84
N VAL A 5 -1.50 8.21 -30.33
CA VAL A 5 -2.82 8.42 -29.69
C VAL A 5 -3.94 7.54 -30.24
N ALA A 6 -3.76 6.94 -31.42
CA ALA A 6 -4.80 6.13 -32.07
C ALA A 6 -5.35 5.00 -31.17
N PRO A 7 -4.53 4.16 -30.50
CA PRO A 7 -5.07 3.10 -29.64
C PRO A 7 -5.90 3.62 -28.46
N MET A 8 -5.60 4.84 -27.99
CA MET A 8 -6.32 5.45 -26.87
C MET A 8 -7.70 5.98 -27.30
N LEU A 9 -7.80 6.43 -28.55
CA LEU A 9 -9.06 6.87 -29.16
C LEU A 9 -9.95 5.67 -29.53
N ASP A 10 -9.35 4.52 -29.87
CA ASP A 10 -10.09 3.28 -30.17
C ASP A 10 -10.76 2.67 -28.93
N LEU A 11 -10.19 2.87 -27.75
CA LEU A 11 -10.72 2.32 -26.49
C LEU A 11 -12.00 3.01 -26.03
N ILE A 12 -12.09 4.33 -26.20
CA ILE A 12 -13.21 5.14 -25.72
C ILE A 12 -13.61 6.12 -26.83
N PRO A 13 -14.69 5.82 -27.59
CA PRO A 13 -15.15 6.65 -28.71
C PRO A 13 -15.53 8.08 -28.31
N GLY A 14 -15.91 8.31 -27.04
CA GLY A 14 -16.43 9.59 -26.57
C GLY A 14 -15.99 9.93 -25.15
N TRP A 15 -14.81 10.56 -25.01
CA TRP A 15 -14.25 10.97 -23.72
C TRP A 15 -15.17 11.88 -22.89
N ARG A 16 -15.86 12.83 -23.53
CA ARG A 16 -16.77 13.75 -22.83
C ARG A 16 -17.90 12.99 -22.12
N GLY A 17 -18.51 12.02 -22.82
CA GLY A 17 -19.58 11.20 -22.23
C GLY A 17 -19.04 10.27 -21.15
N TYR A 18 -17.88 9.64 -21.41
CA TYR A 18 -17.22 8.75 -20.46
C TYR A 18 -16.90 9.44 -19.12
N LEU A 19 -16.34 10.66 -19.16
CA LEU A 19 -15.98 11.42 -17.97
C LEU A 19 -17.18 12.09 -17.27
N HIS A 20 -18.32 12.22 -17.95
CA HIS A 20 -19.54 12.77 -17.35
C HIS A 20 -20.26 11.77 -16.43
N GLY A 21 -19.97 10.47 -16.56
CA GLY A 21 -20.49 9.45 -15.66
C GLY A 21 -19.79 9.50 -14.31
N SER A 22 -20.55 9.39 -13.22
CA SER A 22 -19.96 9.04 -11.92
C SER A 22 -19.44 7.60 -12.00
N PRO A 23 -18.20 7.33 -11.56
CA PRO A 23 -17.77 5.95 -11.40
C PRO A 23 -18.72 5.21 -10.45
N ASP A 24 -18.83 3.90 -10.61
CA ASP A 24 -19.47 3.06 -9.59
C ASP A 24 -18.76 3.28 -8.26
N GLU A 25 -19.46 3.86 -7.29
CA GLU A 25 -18.90 4.22 -5.98
C GLU A 25 -18.29 3.00 -5.28
N SER A 26 -18.91 1.83 -5.43
CA SER A 26 -18.40 0.56 -4.89
C SER A 26 -17.04 0.18 -5.48
N LEU A 27 -16.85 0.45 -6.78
CA LEU A 27 -15.59 0.21 -7.46
C LEU A 27 -14.54 1.25 -7.06
N ALA A 28 -14.92 2.53 -6.97
CA ALA A 28 -14.04 3.60 -6.53
C ALA A 28 -13.51 3.35 -5.11
N ASP A 29 -14.38 2.97 -4.18
CA ASP A 29 -14.02 2.62 -2.81
C ASP A 29 -13.04 1.45 -2.74
N LYS A 30 -13.25 0.40 -3.55
CA LYS A 30 -12.31 -0.72 -3.65
C LYS A 30 -10.94 -0.24 -4.14
N ILE A 31 -10.88 0.58 -5.18
CA ILE A 31 -9.61 1.12 -5.70
C ILE A 31 -8.90 1.93 -4.61
N HIS A 32 -9.62 2.81 -3.91
CA HIS A 32 -9.06 3.62 -2.83
C HIS A 32 -8.52 2.76 -1.68
N ALA A 33 -9.28 1.76 -1.22
CA ALA A 33 -8.87 0.88 -0.13
C ALA A 33 -7.60 0.07 -0.47
N HIS A 34 -7.52 -0.46 -1.69
CA HIS A 34 -6.39 -1.25 -2.15
C HIS A 34 -5.15 -0.38 -2.42
N THR A 35 -5.32 0.86 -2.88
CA THR A 35 -4.23 1.83 -3.01
C THR A 35 -3.68 2.25 -1.65
N ARG A 36 -4.54 2.47 -0.65
CA ARG A 36 -4.14 2.85 0.71
C ARG A 36 -3.36 1.75 1.44
N THR A 37 -3.74 0.48 1.23
CA THR A 37 -3.11 -0.65 1.93
C THR A 37 -1.95 -1.28 1.15
N GLY A 38 -1.83 -0.98 -0.15
CA GLY A 38 -0.87 -1.60 -1.05
C GLY A 38 -1.20 -3.06 -1.42
N ARG A 39 -2.38 -3.57 -1.04
CA ARG A 39 -2.81 -4.93 -1.41
C ARG A 39 -3.34 -4.91 -2.84
N PRO A 40 -2.83 -5.74 -3.76
CA PRO A 40 -3.27 -5.70 -5.15
C PRO A 40 -4.77 -6.02 -5.27
N LEU A 41 -5.48 -5.27 -6.12
CA LEU A 41 -6.89 -5.49 -6.46
C LEU A 41 -6.96 -6.34 -7.74
N GLY A 42 -7.63 -7.49 -7.67
CA GLY A 42 -7.80 -8.41 -8.80
C GLY A 42 -7.86 -9.86 -8.37
N THR A 43 -8.06 -10.77 -9.33
CA THR A 43 -8.02 -12.22 -9.07
C THR A 43 -6.58 -12.69 -8.85
N ASP A 44 -6.39 -13.84 -8.21
CA ASP A 44 -5.05 -14.38 -8.00
C ASP A 44 -4.30 -14.66 -9.31
N ALA A 45 -5.01 -15.08 -10.36
CA ALA A 45 -4.46 -15.27 -11.69
C ALA A 45 -3.94 -13.94 -12.28
N PHE A 46 -4.74 -12.88 -12.20
CA PHE A 46 -4.37 -11.55 -12.69
C PHE A 46 -3.13 -11.01 -11.99
N VAL A 47 -3.08 -11.08 -10.65
CA VAL A 47 -1.93 -10.59 -9.87
C VAL A 47 -0.67 -11.41 -10.19
N SER A 48 -0.79 -12.72 -10.37
CA SER A 48 0.34 -13.58 -10.70
C SER A 48 0.90 -13.29 -12.10
N GLU A 49 0.03 -13.05 -13.09
CA GLU A 49 0.44 -12.61 -14.43
C GLU A 49 1.19 -11.27 -14.35
N LEU A 50 0.68 -10.33 -13.56
CA LEU A 50 1.29 -9.01 -13.42
C LEU A 50 2.66 -9.08 -12.73
N GLU A 51 2.81 -9.89 -11.69
CA GLU A 51 4.10 -10.15 -11.03
C GLU A 51 5.12 -10.76 -12.01
N ALA A 52 4.69 -11.70 -12.86
CA ALA A 52 5.53 -12.30 -13.90
C ALA A 52 5.98 -11.28 -14.95
N ARG A 53 5.06 -10.45 -15.45
CA ARG A 53 5.37 -9.41 -16.45
C ARG A 53 6.30 -8.31 -15.91
N LEU A 54 6.14 -7.95 -14.63
CA LEU A 54 6.91 -6.89 -14.00
C LEU A 54 8.23 -7.39 -13.38
N ALA A 55 8.44 -8.70 -13.31
CA ALA A 55 9.55 -9.33 -12.57
C ALA A 55 9.67 -8.81 -11.12
N ARG A 56 8.52 -8.54 -10.47
CA ARG A 56 8.46 -7.93 -9.14
C ARG A 56 7.29 -8.48 -8.34
N ALA A 57 7.51 -8.76 -7.06
CA ALA A 57 6.45 -9.11 -6.12
C ALA A 57 5.54 -7.89 -5.82
N LEU A 58 4.24 -8.07 -6.00
CA LEU A 58 3.18 -7.13 -5.66
C LEU A 58 2.48 -7.54 -4.36
N ARG A 59 2.41 -8.84 -4.08
CA ARG A 59 1.84 -9.38 -2.85
C ARG A 59 2.71 -9.04 -1.63
N PRO A 60 2.09 -8.76 -0.47
CA PRO A 60 2.83 -8.55 0.78
C PRO A 60 3.77 -9.72 1.07
N GLN A 61 5.03 -9.41 1.32
CA GLN A 61 6.03 -10.40 1.72
C GLN A 61 5.97 -10.66 3.22
N LYS A 62 6.62 -11.75 3.66
CA LYS A 62 6.75 -12.08 5.07
C LYS A 62 7.31 -10.87 5.83
N ARG A 63 6.63 -10.47 6.92
CA ARG A 63 7.11 -9.40 7.80
C ARG A 63 8.51 -9.75 8.31
N GLY A 64 9.34 -8.73 8.49
CA GLY A 64 10.65 -8.90 9.10
C GLY A 64 10.56 -9.48 10.52
N PRO A 65 11.64 -10.06 11.06
CA PRO A 65 11.71 -10.52 12.43
C PRO A 65 11.32 -9.41 13.43
N LYS A 66 10.68 -9.78 14.54
CA LYS A 66 10.42 -8.83 15.64
C LYS A 66 11.78 -8.32 16.16
N PRO A 67 11.97 -6.99 16.33
CA PRO A 67 13.19 -6.47 16.93
C PRO A 67 13.36 -7.05 18.34
N ARG A 68 14.59 -7.45 18.70
CA ARG A 68 14.91 -7.84 20.08
C ARG A 68 14.72 -6.60 20.96
N SER A 69 14.04 -6.75 22.10
CA SER A 69 14.09 -5.72 23.14
C SER A 69 15.57 -5.54 23.51
N GLY A 70 16.12 -4.34 23.29
CA GLY A 70 17.48 -4.04 23.69
C GLY A 70 17.66 -4.27 25.20
N PRO A 71 18.82 -4.77 25.66
CA PRO A 71 19.13 -4.82 27.09
C PRO A 71 19.37 -3.40 27.60
N GLY A 72 18.43 -2.82 28.34
CA GLY A 72 18.63 -1.49 28.88
C GLY A 72 17.42 -0.80 29.50
N GLU A 73 16.56 -1.52 30.23
CA GLU A 73 15.68 -0.88 31.21
C GLU A 73 15.36 -1.85 32.35
N SER A 74 16.41 -2.30 33.05
CA SER A 74 16.25 -2.65 34.45
C SER A 74 16.31 -1.35 35.24
N LEU A 75 15.16 -0.70 35.43
CA LEU A 75 14.95 0.24 36.53
C LEU A 75 14.94 -0.54 37.86
N ASP A 76 16.07 -1.19 38.15
CA ASP A 76 16.45 -1.58 39.50
C ASP A 76 17.44 -0.52 39.98
N ARG A 77 16.92 0.69 40.22
CA ARG A 77 17.54 1.58 41.20
C ARG A 77 16.82 1.34 42.51
N SER A 78 17.41 0.44 43.28
CA SER A 78 17.22 0.27 44.71
C SER A 78 17.00 1.62 45.43
N PRO A 79 16.12 1.69 46.45
CA PRO A 79 15.74 2.94 47.08
C PRO A 79 16.89 3.44 47.96
N ASP A 80 17.57 4.50 47.53
CA ASP A 80 18.48 5.25 48.39
C ASP A 80 17.64 6.16 49.30
N GLN A 81 17.46 5.71 50.53
CA GLN A 81 16.95 6.50 51.65
C GLN A 81 18.04 7.49 52.06
N GLY A 82 17.86 8.78 51.76
CA GLY A 82 18.60 9.81 52.46
C GLY A 82 18.75 11.15 51.74
N SER A 83 18.36 12.19 52.47
CA SER A 83 18.88 13.56 52.36
C SER A 83 18.18 14.50 51.37
N GLY A 84 17.20 15.22 51.92
CA GLY A 84 17.32 16.66 52.13
C GLY A 84 17.39 17.52 50.88
N TRP A 85 16.25 18.06 50.48
CA TRP A 85 16.19 19.37 49.84
C TRP A 85 15.28 20.27 50.67
N ASN A 86 15.86 21.38 51.14
CA ASN A 86 15.17 22.55 51.68
C ASN A 86 14.11 23.07 50.72
#